data_AF-A0AAN7AT75-F1
#
_entry.id   AF-A0AAN7AT75-F1
#
_cell.length_a   1.000
_cell.length_b   1.000
_cell.length_c   1.000
_cell.angle_alpha   90.00
_cell.angle_beta   90.00
_cell.angle_gamma   90.00
#
_symmetry.space_group_name_H-M   'P 1'
#
loop_
_entity.id
_entity.type
_entity.pdbx_description
1 polymer ?
#
loop_
_entity_poly.entity_id
_entity_poly.type
_entity_poly.pdbx_seq_one_letter_code
_entity_poly.pdbx_strand_id
1 'polypeptide(L)'
;MATVDPSPTLKFLTDAGHLLAFAAPETSAYILRQRNDLMFAHEIPLPEVQRQHACTACGHILALGEDSKLVFKKHKKPVINKKQRQQPSPASRVETGKRQEPRSYGPTKRIECGLCSSQTEVKLPAPTPIVRRTVKPAHKISKPTAPGAAPSLPKTSGPLETTTNSQRPTSNSNSKKRAKSRKAGLQALLEQSKNSRPSPGLSLADFMSK
;
A
#
# COMPACT_ATOMS: atom_id res chain seq x y z
N MET A 1 23.06 -41.00 27.12
CA MET A 1 21.72 -40.67 27.63
C MET A 1 20.72 -40.95 26.53
N ALA A 2 19.51 -41.42 26.85
CA ALA A 2 18.50 -41.71 25.83
C ALA A 2 18.07 -40.40 25.15
N THR A 3 18.27 -40.30 23.83
CA THR A 3 17.80 -39.18 23.02
C THR A 3 16.31 -39.34 22.76
N VAL A 4 15.50 -38.99 23.76
CA VAL A 4 14.04 -38.90 23.61
C VAL A 4 13.74 -37.78 22.62
N ASP A 5 13.01 -38.09 21.55
CA ASP A 5 12.59 -37.07 20.58
C ASP A 5 11.78 -35.97 21.27
N PRO A 6 12.20 -34.68 21.20
CA PRO A 6 11.49 -33.60 21.89
C PRO A 6 10.17 -33.23 21.21
N SER A 7 9.96 -33.64 19.95
CA SER A 7 8.78 -33.30 19.11
C SER A 7 7.41 -33.51 19.79
N PRO A 8 7.07 -34.69 20.35
CA PRO A 8 5.80 -34.88 21.08
C PRO A 8 5.67 -33.93 22.30
N THR A 9 6.74 -33.76 23.07
CA THR A 9 6.75 -32.88 24.25
C THR A 9 6.55 -31.42 23.85
N LEU A 10 7.19 -30.95 22.78
CA LEU A 10 7.02 -29.59 22.26
C LEU A 10 5.60 -29.31 21.77
N LYS A 11 4.93 -30.31 21.17
CA LYS A 11 3.51 -30.22 20.79
C LYS A 11 2.62 -30.13 22.04
N PHE A 12 2.76 -31.07 22.96
CA PHE A 12 2.01 -31.10 24.22
C PHE A 12 2.11 -29.77 25.00
N LEU A 13 3.32 -29.24 25.18
CA LEU A 13 3.54 -27.94 25.86
C LEU A 13 2.94 -26.77 25.06
N THR A 14 2.93 -26.83 23.72
CA THR A 14 2.26 -25.82 22.91
C THR A 14 0.75 -25.86 23.14
N ASP A 15 0.14 -27.03 23.06
CA ASP A 15 -1.31 -27.18 23.18
C ASP A 15 -1.80 -26.87 24.60
N ALA A 16 -1.12 -27.40 25.64
CA ALA A 16 -1.40 -27.11 27.04
C ALA A 16 -1.26 -25.61 27.38
N GLY A 17 -0.26 -24.93 26.81
CA GLY A 17 -0.09 -23.49 26.94
C GLY A 17 -1.28 -22.71 26.38
N HIS A 18 -1.75 -23.05 25.17
CA HIS A 18 -2.90 -22.36 24.57
C HIS A 18 -4.23 -22.69 25.26
N LEU A 19 -4.42 -23.91 25.76
CA LEU A 19 -5.61 -24.30 26.54
C LEU A 19 -5.75 -23.48 27.83
N LEU A 20 -4.64 -23.17 28.50
CA LEU A 20 -4.62 -22.41 29.75
C LEU A 20 -4.53 -20.89 29.55
N ALA A 21 -4.42 -20.40 28.32
CA ALA A 21 -4.16 -18.99 28.01
C ALA A 21 -5.11 -18.01 28.71
N PHE A 22 -6.41 -18.31 28.73
CA PHE A 22 -7.44 -17.44 29.32
C PHE A 22 -7.73 -17.74 30.80
N ALA A 23 -7.62 -19.01 31.22
CA ALA A 23 -7.94 -19.42 32.59
C ALA A 23 -6.78 -19.20 33.58
N ALA A 24 -5.53 -19.29 33.10
CA ALA A 24 -4.33 -19.17 33.90
C ALA A 24 -3.16 -18.61 33.06
N PRO A 25 -3.17 -17.30 32.72
CA PRO A 25 -2.18 -16.70 31.83
C PRO A 25 -0.73 -16.90 32.31
N GLU A 26 -0.48 -16.79 33.62
CA GLU A 26 0.84 -17.07 34.22
C GLU A 26 1.29 -18.54 34.02
N THR A 27 0.36 -19.50 34.14
CA THR A 27 0.66 -20.92 33.93
C THR A 27 0.92 -21.21 32.45
N SER A 28 0.17 -20.58 31.54
CA SER A 28 0.42 -20.67 30.09
C SER A 28 1.81 -20.12 29.73
N ALA A 29 2.20 -18.99 30.32
CA ALA A 29 3.51 -18.38 30.13
C ALA A 29 4.64 -19.30 30.64
N TYR A 30 4.48 -19.88 31.84
CA TYR A 30 5.43 -20.86 32.38
C TYR A 30 5.62 -22.08 31.47
N ILE A 31 4.53 -22.68 31.00
CA ILE A 31 4.57 -23.85 30.09
C ILE A 31 5.27 -23.50 28.77
N LEU A 32 4.96 -22.35 28.18
CA LEU A 32 5.56 -21.89 26.93
C LEU A 32 7.03 -21.47 27.10
N ARG A 33 7.42 -20.98 28.27
CA ARG A 33 8.84 -20.77 28.62
C ARG A 33 9.58 -22.10 28.69
N GLN A 34 9.05 -23.09 29.41
CA GLN A 34 9.66 -24.43 29.46
C GLN A 34 9.78 -25.06 28.06
N ARG A 35 8.82 -24.80 27.16
CA ARG A 35 8.94 -25.19 25.75
C ARG A 35 10.11 -24.50 25.04
N ASN A 36 10.31 -23.21 25.24
CA ASN A 36 11.44 -22.48 24.66
C ASN A 36 12.78 -22.97 25.22
N ASP A 37 12.86 -23.24 26.52
CA ASP A 37 14.05 -23.78 27.18
C ASP A 37 14.42 -25.17 26.62
N LEU A 38 13.42 -26.04 26.37
CA LEU A 38 13.63 -27.31 25.67
C LEU A 38 14.08 -27.13 24.22
N MET A 39 13.49 -26.19 23.46
CA MET A 39 13.94 -25.92 22.10
C MET A 39 15.40 -25.44 22.06
N PHE A 40 15.80 -24.60 23.03
CA PHE A 40 17.18 -24.14 23.16
C PHE A 40 18.13 -25.28 23.52
N ALA A 41 17.77 -26.13 24.48
CA ALA A 41 18.58 -27.29 24.91
C ALA A 41 18.80 -28.33 23.80
N HIS A 42 17.88 -28.42 22.83
CA HIS A 42 17.99 -29.30 21.65
C HIS A 42 18.43 -28.56 20.37
N GLU A 43 18.91 -27.31 20.49
CA GLU A 43 19.36 -26.45 19.37
C GLU A 43 18.32 -26.25 18.24
N ILE A 44 17.03 -26.41 18.54
CA ILE A 44 15.94 -26.30 17.56
C ILE A 44 15.62 -24.82 17.33
N PRO A 45 15.81 -24.27 16.11
CA PRO A 45 15.55 -22.86 15.84
C PRO A 45 14.06 -22.55 15.95
N LEU A 46 13.71 -21.55 16.77
CA LEU A 46 12.32 -21.11 16.94
C LEU A 46 11.85 -20.33 15.69
N PRO A 47 10.81 -20.80 14.96
CA PRO A 47 10.38 -20.15 13.72
C PRO A 47 9.83 -18.74 13.96
N GLU A 48 10.06 -17.86 12.99
CA GLU A 48 9.72 -16.43 13.07
C GLU A 48 8.23 -16.16 13.29
N VAL A 49 7.35 -17.06 12.83
CA VAL A 49 5.92 -17.01 13.10
C VAL A 49 5.67 -17.20 14.60
N GLN A 50 6.31 -18.17 15.24
CA GLN A 50 6.08 -18.48 16.65
C GLN A 50 6.68 -17.44 17.60
N ARG A 51 7.81 -16.81 17.21
CA ARG A 51 8.34 -15.60 17.87
C ARG A 51 7.33 -14.43 17.92
N GLN A 52 6.34 -14.42 17.02
CA GLN A 52 5.29 -13.40 17.00
C GLN A 52 4.05 -13.76 17.84
N HIS A 53 3.90 -15.02 18.24
CA HIS A 53 2.76 -15.50 19.02
C HIS A 53 3.07 -15.64 20.51
N ALA A 54 4.31 -15.91 20.89
CA ALA A 54 4.72 -16.02 22.29
C ALA A 54 6.06 -15.30 22.54
N CYS A 55 6.18 -14.72 23.73
CA CYS A 55 7.40 -14.09 24.20
C CYS A 55 8.51 -15.14 24.34
N THR A 56 9.68 -14.89 23.74
CA THR A 56 10.82 -15.81 23.83
C THR A 56 11.48 -15.83 25.21
N ALA A 57 11.31 -14.77 26.01
CA ALA A 57 11.94 -14.61 27.32
C ALA A 57 11.10 -15.18 28.49
N CYS A 58 9.79 -14.90 28.53
CA CYS A 58 8.89 -15.36 29.61
C CYS A 58 7.79 -16.32 29.17
N GLY A 59 7.67 -16.64 27.86
CA GLY A 59 6.65 -17.54 27.34
C GLY A 59 5.25 -16.94 27.15
N HIS A 60 4.95 -15.76 27.72
CA HIS A 60 3.64 -15.11 27.62
C HIS A 60 3.14 -14.95 26.18
N ILE A 61 1.87 -15.30 25.95
CA ILE A 61 1.21 -15.24 24.63
C ILE A 61 1.01 -13.76 24.26
N LEU A 62 1.50 -13.37 23.08
CA LEU A 62 1.49 -12.00 22.59
C LEU A 62 0.13 -11.66 21.94
N ALA A 63 -0.90 -11.57 22.78
CA ALA A 63 -2.24 -11.10 22.40
C ALA A 63 -2.19 -9.59 22.10
N LEU A 64 -2.54 -9.21 20.87
CA LEU A 64 -2.40 -7.84 20.36
C LEU A 64 -3.65 -7.02 20.71
N GLY A 65 -3.50 -6.04 21.61
CA GLY A 65 -4.57 -5.09 21.95
C GLY A 65 -4.95 -5.03 23.43
N GLU A 66 -4.52 -6.02 24.21
CA GLU A 66 -4.72 -6.10 25.67
C GLU A 66 -3.42 -5.66 26.36
N ASP A 67 -2.50 -6.58 26.66
CA ASP A 67 -1.25 -6.25 27.36
C ASP A 67 -0.02 -6.06 26.46
N SER A 68 0.00 -6.63 25.25
CA SER A 68 1.17 -6.55 24.35
C SER A 68 1.08 -5.40 23.33
N LYS A 69 2.18 -4.65 23.15
CA LYS A 69 2.23 -3.47 22.28
C LYS A 69 2.87 -3.80 20.93
N LEU A 70 2.23 -3.34 19.86
CA LEU A 70 2.69 -3.54 18.49
C LEU A 70 3.07 -2.22 17.79
N VAL A 71 4.31 -2.13 17.31
CA VAL A 71 4.82 -0.95 16.61
C VAL A 71 5.41 -1.34 15.24
N PHE A 72 4.87 -0.75 14.18
CA PHE A 72 5.43 -0.87 12.83
C PHE A 72 6.38 0.29 12.51
N LYS A 73 7.69 0.04 12.56
CA LYS A 73 8.72 1.00 12.13
C LYS A 73 8.87 0.94 10.61
N LYS A 74 8.41 1.99 9.92
CA LYS A 74 8.70 2.19 8.48
C LYS A 74 10.07 2.85 8.34
N HIS A 75 11.03 2.15 7.75
CA HIS A 75 12.31 2.76 7.36
C HIS A 75 12.04 3.91 6.38
N LYS A 76 12.29 5.15 6.81
CA LYS A 76 12.21 6.34 5.95
C LYS A 76 13.41 6.29 4.98
N LYS A 77 13.21 6.61 3.69
CA LYS A 77 14.36 6.87 2.80
C LYS A 77 15.11 8.07 3.41
N PRO A 78 16.45 8.06 3.52
CA PRO A 78 17.18 9.31 3.68
C PRO A 78 16.82 10.18 2.47
N VAL A 79 16.27 11.37 2.74
CA VAL A 79 16.01 12.34 1.68
C VAL A 79 17.36 12.85 1.23
N ILE A 80 17.89 12.29 0.15
CA ILE A 80 19.11 12.79 -0.49
C ILE A 80 18.77 14.18 -1.05
N ASN A 81 19.05 15.21 -0.25
CA ASN A 81 18.90 16.60 -0.64
C ASN A 81 19.89 16.90 -1.77
N LYS A 82 19.44 16.75 -3.02
CA LYS A 82 20.17 17.10 -4.25
C LYS A 82 20.33 18.63 -4.43
N LYS A 83 20.72 19.37 -3.38
CA LYS A 83 20.88 20.83 -3.38
C LYS A 83 22.33 21.32 -3.44
N GLN A 84 23.32 20.44 -3.41
CA GLN A 84 24.73 20.78 -3.64
C GLN A 84 25.30 19.96 -4.80
N ARG A 85 24.96 20.36 -6.03
CA ARG A 85 25.77 20.08 -7.22
C ARG A 85 25.54 21.11 -8.32
N GLN A 86 25.61 22.39 -7.96
CA GLN A 86 25.77 23.49 -8.91
C GLN A 86 27.26 23.80 -9.06
N GLN A 87 27.99 22.94 -9.78
CA GLN A 87 29.17 23.34 -10.55
C GLN A 87 29.24 22.44 -11.81
N PRO A 88 29.31 23.02 -13.02
CA PRO A 88 29.51 22.26 -14.24
C PRO A 88 31.01 22.05 -14.50
N SER A 89 31.46 20.81 -14.43
CA SER A 89 32.74 20.38 -15.03
C SER A 89 32.44 19.59 -16.31
N PRO A 90 33.05 19.92 -17.47
CA PRO A 90 32.91 19.12 -18.67
C PRO A 90 33.68 17.78 -18.54
N ALA A 91 33.44 16.87 -19.49
CA ALA A 91 34.11 15.56 -19.63
C ALA A 91 33.81 14.48 -18.55
N SER A 92 32.64 13.86 -18.65
CA SER A 92 32.53 12.39 -18.81
C SER A 92 31.06 11.98 -18.91
N ARG A 93 30.59 11.64 -20.12
CA ARG A 93 29.24 11.12 -20.35
C ARG A 93 29.19 9.63 -20.02
N VAL A 94 29.23 9.30 -18.74
CA VAL A 94 28.82 7.98 -18.26
C VAL A 94 27.39 8.10 -17.74
N GLU A 95 26.43 7.61 -18.52
CA GLU A 95 25.03 7.49 -18.13
C GLU A 95 24.85 6.36 -17.10
N THR A 96 25.48 6.49 -15.93
CA THR A 96 25.06 5.75 -14.73
C THR A 96 23.73 6.34 -14.22
N GLY A 97 22.68 6.06 -14.97
CA GLY A 97 21.32 6.08 -14.43
C GLY A 97 21.30 5.10 -13.26
N LYS A 98 21.52 5.61 -12.04
CA LYS A 98 21.44 4.83 -10.80
C LYS A 98 20.01 4.34 -10.61
N ARG A 99 19.68 3.24 -11.29
CA ARG A 99 18.53 2.38 -11.06
C ARG A 99 18.51 2.15 -9.56
N GLN A 100 17.53 2.74 -8.87
CA GLN A 100 17.42 2.56 -7.43
C GLN A 100 17.20 1.06 -7.21
N GLU A 101 18.23 0.41 -6.67
CA GLU A 101 18.19 -0.95 -6.16
C GLU A 101 16.89 -1.06 -5.33
N PRO A 102 15.99 -2.02 -5.65
CA PRO A 102 14.76 -2.17 -4.89
C PRO A 102 15.14 -2.41 -3.43
N ARG A 103 14.46 -1.74 -2.50
CA ARG A 103 14.74 -1.87 -1.07
C ARG A 103 14.77 -3.35 -0.70
N SER A 104 15.93 -3.88 -0.31
CA SER A 104 16.09 -5.28 0.09
C SER A 104 15.19 -5.65 1.29
N TYR A 105 14.84 -4.68 2.15
CA TYR A 105 14.03 -4.89 3.35
C TYR A 105 12.77 -4.02 3.42
N GLY A 106 11.69 -4.59 3.96
CA GLY A 106 10.42 -3.94 4.21
C GLY A 106 10.35 -3.21 5.55
N PRO A 107 9.14 -2.94 6.08
CA PRO A 107 8.98 -2.39 7.42
C PRO A 107 9.39 -3.41 8.51
N THR A 108 9.83 -2.90 9.67
CA THR A 108 10.12 -3.73 10.84
C THR A 108 8.90 -3.74 11.77
N LYS A 109 8.39 -4.92 12.11
CA LYS A 109 7.35 -5.14 13.12
C LYS A 109 8.08 -5.37 14.46
N ARG A 110 7.79 -4.55 15.48
CA ARG A 110 8.30 -4.70 16.85
C ARG A 110 7.13 -5.01 17.77
N ILE A 111 7.23 -6.11 18.51
CA ILE A 111 6.25 -6.53 19.52
C ILE A 111 6.92 -6.39 20.89
N GLU A 112 6.24 -5.82 21.87
CA GLU A 112 6.69 -5.66 23.25
C GLU A 112 5.77 -6.49 24.16
N CYS A 113 6.36 -7.35 24.98
CA CYS A 113 5.63 -8.24 25.89
C CYS A 113 5.02 -7.45 27.06
N GLY A 114 3.74 -7.68 27.36
CA GLY A 114 3.05 -7.03 28.48
C GLY A 114 3.64 -7.36 29.85
N LEU A 115 3.98 -8.63 30.10
CA LEU A 115 4.49 -9.08 31.41
C LEU A 115 5.94 -8.69 31.69
N CYS A 116 6.86 -8.85 30.73
CA CYS A 116 8.30 -8.67 30.96
C CYS A 116 8.97 -7.57 30.13
N SER A 117 8.20 -6.82 29.33
CA SER A 117 8.69 -5.72 28.45
C SER A 117 9.77 -6.11 27.42
N SER A 118 10.09 -7.39 27.27
CA SER A 118 11.01 -7.87 26.24
C SER A 118 10.45 -7.63 24.83
N GLN A 119 11.36 -7.47 23.86
CA GLN A 119 11.02 -6.95 22.53
C GLN A 119 11.41 -7.92 21.42
N THR A 120 10.42 -8.37 20.67
CA THR A 120 10.60 -9.14 19.43
C THR A 120 10.62 -8.20 18.24
N GLU A 121 11.75 -8.05 17.56
CA GLU A 121 11.79 -7.43 16.22
C GLU A 121 11.74 -8.50 15.10
N VAL A 122 10.90 -8.21 14.10
CA VAL A 122 10.58 -9.03 12.93
C VAL A 122 10.79 -8.16 11.68
N LYS A 123 11.69 -8.56 10.79
CA LYS A 123 11.94 -7.86 9.52
C LYS A 123 10.99 -8.41 8.45
N LEU A 124 10.01 -7.61 8.01
CA LEU A 124 9.10 -8.03 6.96
C LEU A 124 9.78 -7.86 5.58
N PRO A 125 9.47 -8.74 4.61
CA PRO A 125 9.97 -8.59 3.25
C PRO A 125 9.51 -7.27 2.63
N ALA A 126 10.25 -6.78 1.64
CA ALA A 126 9.88 -5.55 0.94
C ALA A 126 8.52 -5.72 0.25
N PRO A 127 7.55 -4.80 0.46
CA PRO A 127 6.26 -4.89 -0.20
C PRO A 127 6.46 -4.75 -1.71
N THR A 128 5.75 -5.59 -2.48
CA THR A 128 5.82 -5.56 -3.94
C THR A 128 5.41 -4.19 -4.48
N PRO A 129 6.10 -3.66 -5.50
CA PRO A 129 5.81 -2.33 -6.01
C PRO A 129 4.43 -2.31 -6.69
N ILE A 130 3.49 -1.53 -6.13
CA ILE A 130 2.16 -1.35 -6.71
C ILE A 130 2.28 -0.57 -8.02
N VAL A 131 2.25 -1.28 -9.15
CA VAL A 131 2.24 -0.69 -10.49
C VAL A 131 0.85 -0.15 -10.78
N ARG A 132 0.62 1.13 -10.44
CA ARG A 132 -0.56 1.86 -10.90
C ARG A 132 -0.44 2.09 -12.41
N ARG A 133 -1.17 1.32 -13.22
CA ARG A 133 -1.33 1.58 -14.66
C ARG A 133 -2.04 2.93 -14.84
N THR A 134 -1.28 4.00 -15.05
CA THR A 134 -1.79 5.24 -15.63
C THR A 134 -2.21 4.93 -17.06
N VAL A 135 -3.51 4.74 -17.29
CA VAL A 135 -4.07 4.64 -18.64
C VAL A 135 -3.80 5.95 -19.36
N LYS A 136 -2.87 5.93 -20.32
CA LYS A 136 -2.69 7.04 -21.25
C LYS A 136 -3.91 7.02 -22.20
N PRO A 137 -4.71 8.09 -22.29
CA PRO A 137 -5.83 8.11 -23.24
C PRO A 137 -5.28 8.04 -24.66
N ALA A 138 -5.60 6.95 -25.36
CA ALA A 138 -5.18 6.71 -26.73
C ALA A 138 -6.07 7.49 -27.70
N HIS A 139 -5.77 8.78 -27.90
CA HIS A 139 -6.34 9.59 -28.98
C HIS A 139 -5.30 9.95 -30.02
N LYS A 140 -5.13 9.05 -30.99
CA LYS A 140 -4.68 9.38 -32.35
C LYS A 140 -5.59 8.68 -33.36
N ILE A 141 -6.80 9.22 -33.51
CA ILE A 141 -7.59 8.98 -34.71
C ILE A 141 -7.01 9.88 -35.79
N SER A 142 -6.23 9.31 -36.70
CA SER A 142 -5.82 9.98 -37.93
C SER A 142 -7.05 10.16 -38.82
N LYS A 143 -7.51 11.40 -39.01
CA LYS A 143 -8.51 11.70 -40.04
C LYS A 143 -7.87 11.69 -41.43
N PRO A 144 -8.60 11.23 -42.48
CA PRO A 144 -8.09 11.18 -43.84
C PRO A 144 -8.09 12.56 -44.50
N THR A 145 -7.27 12.73 -45.53
CA THR A 145 -7.37 13.87 -46.47
C THR A 145 -6.99 13.41 -47.86
N ALA A 146 -7.91 13.54 -48.81
CA ALA A 146 -7.72 13.40 -50.25
C ALA A 146 -8.68 14.41 -50.92
N PRO A 147 -8.24 15.10 -51.98
CA PRO A 147 -8.66 14.71 -53.35
C PRO A 147 -7.53 14.89 -54.39
N GLY A 148 -7.59 14.37 -55.63
CA GLY A 148 -8.58 13.46 -56.25
C GLY A 148 -8.39 13.39 -57.78
N ALA A 149 -8.79 12.28 -58.41
CA ALA A 149 -9.01 12.12 -59.85
C ALA A 149 -10.05 10.98 -60.08
N ALA A 150 -10.81 11.04 -61.18
CA ALA A 150 -12.09 10.34 -61.37
C ALA A 150 -11.98 8.98 -62.12
N PRO A 151 -13.08 8.30 -62.57
CA PRO A 151 -14.47 8.18 -62.06
C PRO A 151 -15.03 6.72 -62.02
N SER A 152 -16.07 6.42 -61.22
CA SER A 152 -17.23 5.58 -61.65
C SER A 152 -18.45 5.61 -60.67
N LEU A 153 -19.64 5.55 -61.28
CA LEU A 153 -21.04 5.71 -60.81
C LEU A 153 -21.62 4.53 -59.96
N PRO A 154 -22.89 4.54 -59.47
CA PRO A 154 -23.79 5.65 -59.04
C PRO A 154 -24.77 5.40 -57.84
N LYS A 155 -25.45 6.48 -57.37
CA LYS A 155 -26.84 6.59 -56.78
C LYS A 155 -27.13 5.90 -55.41
N THR A 156 -27.77 6.54 -54.42
CA THR A 156 -29.20 6.97 -54.44
C THR A 156 -29.59 7.93 -53.26
N SER A 157 -30.29 9.03 -53.60
CA SER A 157 -31.21 9.92 -52.83
C SER A 157 -31.10 10.23 -51.30
N GLY A 158 -31.32 11.51 -50.95
CA GLY A 158 -32.22 11.90 -49.85
C GLY A 158 -31.65 12.90 -48.81
N PRO A 159 -32.37 13.97 -48.36
CA PRO A 159 -31.69 15.22 -47.95
C PRO A 159 -32.11 15.87 -46.60
N LEU A 160 -31.46 17.02 -46.26
CA LEU A 160 -31.76 17.98 -45.15
C LEU A 160 -31.50 17.42 -43.73
N GLU A 161 -31.33 18.12 -42.58
CA GLU A 161 -31.20 19.53 -42.08
C GLU A 161 -30.56 19.45 -40.64
N THR A 162 -30.04 20.46 -39.94
CA THR A 162 -29.29 21.71 -40.26
C THR A 162 -28.79 22.39 -38.96
N THR A 163 -27.61 23.06 -39.01
CA THR A 163 -26.94 23.88 -37.95
C THR A 163 -26.78 23.23 -36.54
N THR A 164 -25.86 23.58 -35.63
CA THR A 164 -25.26 24.88 -35.28
C THR A 164 -23.89 24.72 -34.60
N ASN A 165 -23.11 25.80 -34.63
CA ASN A 165 -21.77 25.97 -34.07
C ASN A 165 -21.67 25.86 -32.53
N SER A 166 -20.65 25.16 -32.00
CA SER A 166 -20.03 25.45 -30.68
C SER A 166 -18.69 24.73 -30.50
N GLN A 167 -17.61 25.31 -31.01
CA GLN A 167 -16.26 24.84 -30.73
C GLN A 167 -15.79 25.25 -29.32
N ARG A 168 -15.51 24.27 -28.46
CA ARG A 168 -14.87 24.50 -27.15
C ARG A 168 -13.34 24.46 -27.28
N PRO A 169 -12.60 25.55 -27.01
CA PRO A 169 -11.15 25.56 -27.17
C PRO A 169 -10.44 24.67 -26.13
N THR A 170 -9.44 23.92 -26.60
CA THR A 170 -8.71 22.94 -25.80
C THR A 170 -7.61 23.60 -24.95
N SER A 171 -7.76 23.55 -23.62
CA SER A 171 -6.91 24.32 -22.69
C SER A 171 -5.59 23.64 -22.32
N ASN A 172 -4.64 23.61 -23.24
CA ASN A 172 -3.26 23.20 -22.93
C ASN A 172 -2.47 24.40 -22.36
N SER A 173 -2.35 24.53 -21.03
CA SER A 173 -1.57 25.64 -20.44
C SER A 173 -0.89 25.37 -19.09
N ASN A 174 0.25 26.05 -18.91
CA ASN A 174 1.20 25.98 -17.80
C ASN A 174 0.54 26.18 -16.40
N SER A 175 1.07 25.45 -15.41
CA SER A 175 0.70 25.41 -13.97
C SER A 175 0.12 26.71 -13.38
N LYS A 176 0.73 27.88 -13.65
CA LYS A 176 0.26 29.18 -13.12
C LYS A 176 -1.14 29.58 -13.64
N LYS A 177 -1.51 29.25 -14.89
CA LYS A 177 -2.84 29.55 -15.45
C LYS A 177 -3.94 28.64 -14.86
N ARG A 178 -3.60 27.38 -14.53
CA ARG A 178 -4.54 26.41 -13.93
C ARG A 178 -5.00 26.80 -12.52
N ALA A 179 -4.21 27.55 -11.75
CA ALA A 179 -4.61 28.04 -10.43
C ALA A 179 -5.76 29.08 -10.50
N LYS A 180 -5.76 29.95 -11.53
CA LYS A 180 -6.78 31.00 -11.69
C LYS A 180 -8.08 30.45 -12.30
N SER A 181 -8.00 29.50 -13.25
CA SER A 181 -9.18 28.82 -13.79
C SER A 181 -9.88 27.89 -12.78
N ARG A 182 -9.15 27.32 -11.80
CA ARG A 182 -9.75 26.55 -10.70
C ARG A 182 -10.70 27.37 -9.82
N LYS A 183 -10.41 28.65 -9.56
CA LYS A 183 -11.30 29.50 -8.76
C LYS A 183 -12.62 29.78 -9.49
N ALA A 184 -12.55 30.15 -10.78
CA ALA A 184 -13.75 30.35 -11.60
C ALA A 184 -14.55 29.05 -11.83
N GLY A 185 -13.87 27.93 -12.09
CA GLY A 185 -14.53 26.64 -12.30
C GLY A 185 -15.21 26.07 -11.07
N LEU A 186 -14.69 26.33 -9.86
CA LEU A 186 -15.31 25.88 -8.62
C LEU A 186 -16.58 26.67 -8.30
N GLN A 187 -16.61 27.97 -8.60
CA GLN A 187 -17.83 28.77 -8.46
C GLN A 187 -18.94 28.31 -9.43
N ALA A 188 -18.59 28.06 -10.70
CA ALA A 188 -19.54 27.52 -11.68
C ALA A 188 -20.10 26.14 -11.26
N LEU A 189 -19.29 25.28 -10.64
CA LEU A 189 -19.76 24.00 -10.10
C LEU A 189 -20.67 24.15 -8.87
N LEU A 190 -20.43 25.16 -8.01
CA LEU A 190 -21.32 25.48 -6.88
C LEU A 190 -22.66 26.07 -7.35
N GLU A 191 -22.67 26.89 -8.40
CA GLU A 191 -23.91 27.39 -9.02
C GLU A 191 -24.67 26.26 -9.71
N GLN A 192 -23.96 25.33 -10.37
CA GLN A 192 -24.58 24.14 -10.95
C GLN A 192 -25.16 23.19 -9.90
N SER A 193 -24.52 23.03 -8.74
CA SER A 193 -25.05 22.18 -7.65
C SER A 193 -26.25 22.81 -6.92
N LYS A 194 -26.38 24.14 -6.93
CA LYS A 194 -27.59 24.85 -6.43
C LYS A 194 -28.78 24.70 -7.37
N ASN A 195 -28.55 24.59 -8.68
CA ASN A 195 -29.62 24.48 -9.68
C ASN A 195 -29.94 23.04 -10.09
N SER A 196 -29.12 22.05 -9.72
CA SER A 196 -29.46 20.63 -9.90
C SER A 196 -30.47 20.18 -8.84
N ARG A 197 -31.74 20.00 -9.26
CA ARG A 197 -32.75 19.33 -8.42
C ARG A 197 -32.25 17.92 -8.03
N PRO A 198 -32.46 17.47 -6.79
CA PRO A 198 -31.98 16.17 -6.34
C PRO A 198 -32.66 15.06 -7.15
N SER A 199 -31.86 14.21 -7.81
CA SER A 199 -32.33 12.89 -8.23
C SER A 199 -32.46 11.99 -6.98
N PRO A 200 -33.32 10.95 -7.02
CA PRO A 200 -33.53 10.08 -5.87
C PRO A 200 -32.32 9.14 -5.70
N GLY A 201 -31.31 9.60 -4.96
CA GLY A 201 -30.13 8.85 -4.57
C GLY A 201 -29.80 9.13 -3.10
N LEU A 202 -29.58 8.06 -2.34
CA LEU A 202 -29.30 8.10 -0.90
C LEU A 202 -28.17 9.10 -0.59
N SER A 203 -28.44 10.03 0.33
CA SER A 203 -27.53 11.11 0.64
C SER A 203 -26.56 10.69 1.75
N LEU A 204 -25.36 11.27 1.78
CA LEU A 204 -24.42 11.06 2.89
C LEU A 204 -24.99 11.48 4.25
N ALA A 205 -26.01 12.34 4.27
CA ALA A 205 -26.71 12.74 5.49
C ALA A 205 -27.48 11.56 6.14
N ASP A 206 -28.06 10.65 5.36
CA ASP A 206 -28.85 9.50 5.86
C ASP A 206 -28.00 8.52 6.69
N PHE A 207 -26.68 8.54 6.50
CA PHE A 207 -25.72 7.69 7.22
C PHE A 207 -25.14 8.35 8.49
N MET A 208 -25.41 9.64 8.72
CA MET A 208 -24.86 10.39 9.86
C MET A 208 -25.86 10.57 11.01
N SER A 209 -27.13 10.18 10.83
CA SER A 209 -28.15 10.18 11.87
C SER A 209 -28.34 8.78 12.46
N LYS A 210 -27.38 8.35 13.30
CA LYS A 210 -27.56 7.24 14.25
C LYS A 210 -26.65 7.39 15.48
#